data_AF-A0A915JC33-F1
#
_entry.id   AF-A0A915JC33-F1
#
_cell.length_a   1.000
_cell.length_b   1.000
_cell.length_c   1.000
_cell.angle_alpha   90.00
_cell.angle_beta   90.00
_cell.angle_gamma   90.00
#
_symmetry.space_group_name_H-M   'P 1'
#
loop_
_entity.id
_entity.type
_entity.pdbx_description
1 polymer ?
#
loop_
_entity_poly.entity_id
_entity_poly.type
_entity_poly.pdbx_seq_one_letter_code
_entity_poly.pdbx_strand_id
1 'polypeptide(L)'
;MKKSGMVQFTIQSQIKLFNCNVIYTYIIRQLLPLPQLQKKMPIDYGVWDNIEVSDDEDDTHPHIEKGSLFRWRHQARLERMAETKLELQELYVKKAQATKLMCEIGSVLNDSTDECGEKMIAEKHCQEKAIRECDERISELEKITRSWNVDTIGRDGFSKTYVNKASSSKLTEDDEIKLAADL
;
A
#
# COMPACT_ATOMS: atom_id res chain seq x y z
N MET A 1 -69.92 -53.63 20.36
CA MET A 1 -69.19 -54.11 19.17
C MET A 1 -68.84 -52.92 18.28
N LYS A 2 -67.54 -52.69 18.03
CA LYS A 2 -66.91 -51.95 16.89
C LYS A 2 -67.28 -50.46 16.72
N LYS A 3 -66.42 -49.50 16.36
CA LYS A 3 -64.97 -49.28 16.10
C LYS A 3 -64.83 -47.74 16.04
N SER A 4 -63.88 -47.10 16.73
CA SER A 4 -62.56 -46.65 16.22
C SER A 4 -62.61 -45.68 15.03
N GLY A 5 -61.99 -44.50 15.19
CA GLY A 5 -61.52 -43.70 14.04
C GLY A 5 -61.50 -42.18 14.21
N MET A 6 -60.69 -41.60 15.11
CA MET A 6 -60.39 -40.16 15.04
C MET A 6 -59.00 -39.81 15.61
N VAL A 7 -57.94 -40.46 15.14
CA VAL A 7 -56.55 -40.01 15.37
C VAL A 7 -55.67 -40.40 14.17
N GLN A 8 -55.72 -39.65 13.07
CA GLN A 8 -54.76 -39.82 11.95
C GLN A 8 -54.36 -38.51 11.23
N PHE A 9 -54.87 -37.33 11.59
CA PHE A 9 -54.64 -36.12 10.78
C PHE A 9 -53.58 -35.12 11.28
N THR A 10 -52.73 -35.49 12.24
CA THR A 10 -51.78 -34.52 12.84
C THR A 10 -50.30 -34.91 12.73
N ILE A 11 -49.95 -35.99 12.02
CA ILE A 11 -48.54 -36.39 11.84
C ILE A 11 -48.01 -36.11 10.43
N GLN A 12 -48.87 -36.07 9.39
CA GLN A 12 -48.40 -35.78 8.03
C GLN A 12 -48.00 -34.32 7.78
N SER A 13 -48.46 -33.37 8.59
CA SER A 13 -48.12 -31.95 8.40
C SER A 13 -46.75 -31.57 9.01
N GLN A 14 -46.31 -32.26 10.05
CA GLN A 14 -45.02 -32.00 10.72
C GLN A 14 -43.81 -32.62 9.98
N ILE A 15 -44.01 -33.68 9.18
CA ILE A 15 -42.91 -34.34 8.43
C ILE A 15 -42.48 -33.51 7.19
N LYS A 16 -43.36 -32.68 6.62
CA LYS A 16 -42.99 -31.79 5.49
C LYS A 16 -42.11 -30.61 5.91
N LEU A 17 -42.25 -30.12 7.15
CA LEU A 17 -41.47 -28.97 7.62
C LEU A 17 -40.05 -29.35 8.06
N PHE A 18 -39.80 -30.61 8.44
CA PHE A 18 -38.45 -31.08 8.78
C PHE A 18 -37.57 -31.32 7.54
N ASN A 19 -38.14 -31.78 6.42
CA ASN A 19 -37.36 -32.07 5.21
C ASN A 19 -36.99 -30.82 4.39
N CYS A 20 -37.78 -29.75 4.43
CA CYS A 20 -37.42 -28.52 3.73
C CYS A 20 -36.22 -27.79 4.37
N ASN A 21 -36.05 -27.84 5.70
CA ASN A 21 -34.92 -27.17 6.37
C ASN A 21 -33.58 -27.88 6.14
N VAL A 22 -33.58 -29.21 6.06
CA VAL A 22 -32.36 -29.99 5.77
C VAL A 22 -31.93 -29.82 4.31
N ILE A 23 -32.88 -29.77 3.38
CA ILE A 23 -32.58 -29.55 1.96
C ILE A 23 -32.15 -28.10 1.70
N TYR A 24 -32.79 -27.11 2.34
CA TYR A 24 -32.44 -25.70 2.17
C TYR A 24 -31.04 -25.38 2.73
N THR A 25 -30.64 -25.98 3.86
CA THR A 25 -29.28 -25.87 4.40
C THR A 25 -28.23 -26.59 3.55
N TYR A 26 -28.57 -27.71 2.91
CA TYR A 26 -27.67 -28.42 2.00
C TYR A 26 -27.44 -27.67 0.68
N ILE A 27 -28.48 -27.05 0.12
CA ILE A 27 -28.38 -26.26 -1.11
C ILE A 27 -27.62 -24.94 -0.86
N ILE A 28 -27.84 -24.26 0.27
CA ILE A 28 -27.10 -23.03 0.63
C ILE A 28 -25.60 -23.33 0.85
N ARG A 29 -25.24 -24.52 1.33
CA ARG A 29 -23.82 -24.94 1.45
C ARG A 29 -23.15 -25.25 0.12
N GLN A 30 -23.90 -25.65 -0.92
CA GLN A 30 -23.38 -25.95 -2.25
C GLN A 30 -23.28 -24.71 -3.16
N LEU A 31 -24.07 -23.66 -2.90
CA LEU A 31 -24.14 -22.45 -3.72
C LEU A 31 -23.41 -21.22 -3.15
N LEU A 32 -22.85 -21.30 -1.94
CA LEU A 32 -21.96 -20.26 -1.44
C LEU A 32 -20.51 -20.63 -1.81
N PRO A 33 -19.83 -19.87 -2.69
CA PRO A 33 -18.40 -20.10 -2.93
C PRO A 33 -17.71 -20.01 -1.57
N LEU A 34 -17.02 -21.08 -1.17
CA LEU A 34 -16.20 -21.07 0.04
C LEU A 34 -15.32 -19.83 -0.05
N PRO A 35 -15.31 -18.94 0.97
CA PRO A 35 -14.34 -17.86 0.99
C PRO A 35 -13.00 -18.57 0.88
N GLN A 36 -12.26 -18.26 -0.19
CA GLN A 36 -10.94 -18.80 -0.40
C GLN A 36 -10.17 -18.41 0.86
N LEU A 37 -10.00 -19.35 1.79
CA LEU A 37 -9.10 -19.21 2.91
C LEU A 37 -7.76 -19.03 2.23
N GLN A 38 -7.35 -17.76 2.07
CA GLN A 38 -6.02 -17.41 1.63
C GLN A 38 -5.11 -18.18 2.56
N LYS A 39 -4.51 -19.23 2.01
CA LYS A 39 -3.54 -20.08 2.70
C LYS A 39 -2.43 -19.13 3.07
N LYS A 40 -2.47 -18.60 4.29
CA LYS A 40 -1.41 -17.74 4.81
C LYS A 40 -0.20 -18.65 4.88
N MET A 41 0.66 -18.56 3.87
CA MET A 41 1.86 -19.36 3.83
C MET A 41 2.64 -19.03 5.11
N PRO A 42 3.35 -20.00 5.72
CA PRO A 42 4.11 -19.75 6.94
C PRO A 42 5.13 -18.61 6.83
N ILE A 43 5.45 -18.22 5.58
CA ILE A 43 6.31 -17.10 5.23
C ILE A 43 5.47 -16.12 4.40
N ASP A 44 5.47 -14.86 4.84
CA ASP A 44 4.73 -13.76 4.23
C ASP A 44 5.67 -12.90 3.38
N TYR A 45 5.43 -12.86 2.06
CA TYR A 45 6.14 -12.00 1.11
C TYR A 45 5.30 -10.79 0.69
N GLY A 46 4.14 -10.55 1.33
CA GLY A 46 3.18 -9.51 0.95
C GLY A 46 3.71 -8.08 1.01
N VAL A 47 4.88 -7.88 1.61
CA VAL A 47 5.64 -6.64 1.49
C VAL A 47 5.86 -6.28 0.00
N TRP A 48 6.09 -7.25 -0.87
CA TRP A 48 6.44 -7.06 -2.28
C TRP A 48 5.24 -7.15 -3.25
N ASP A 49 4.00 -7.16 -2.75
CA ASP A 49 2.81 -7.32 -3.60
C ASP A 49 2.57 -6.13 -4.54
N ASN A 50 3.03 -4.93 -4.18
CA ASN A 50 2.76 -3.68 -4.90
C ASN A 50 4.06 -3.02 -5.41
N ILE A 51 4.65 -3.59 -6.47
CA ILE A 51 5.81 -3.03 -7.16
C ILE A 51 5.36 -2.32 -8.43
N GLU A 52 5.72 -1.05 -8.58
CA GLU A 52 5.47 -0.24 -9.79
C GLU A 52 6.76 -0.18 -10.61
N VAL A 53 6.76 -0.82 -11.78
CA VAL A 53 7.86 -0.79 -12.75
C VAL A 53 7.43 0.03 -13.96
N SER A 54 8.07 1.19 -14.19
CA SER A 54 7.68 2.09 -15.30
C SER A 54 8.02 1.55 -16.69
N ASP A 55 9.04 0.68 -16.77
CA ASP A 55 9.58 0.06 -17.99
C ASP A 55 9.22 -1.44 -18.03
N ASP A 56 7.98 -1.77 -17.66
CA ASP A 56 7.48 -3.15 -17.68
C ASP A 56 7.16 -3.58 -19.12
N GLU A 57 8.03 -4.41 -19.71
CA GLU A 57 7.92 -4.85 -21.10
C GLU A 57 6.77 -5.83 -21.36
N ASP A 58 6.26 -6.50 -20.31
CA ASP A 58 5.16 -7.46 -20.38
C ASP A 58 3.80 -6.75 -20.42
N ASP A 59 3.69 -5.58 -19.79
CA ASP A 59 2.50 -4.71 -19.76
C ASP A 59 2.37 -3.84 -21.01
N THR A 60 2.43 -4.46 -22.20
CA THR A 60 2.35 -3.79 -23.50
C THR A 60 1.13 -4.22 -24.31
N HIS A 61 0.54 -3.26 -25.04
CA HIS A 61 -0.60 -3.52 -25.93
C HIS A 61 -0.14 -3.48 -27.39
N PRO A 62 -0.62 -4.36 -28.30
CA PRO A 62 -0.15 -4.44 -29.69
C PRO A 62 -0.18 -3.14 -30.50
N HIS A 63 -0.97 -2.17 -30.07
CA HIS A 63 -1.19 -0.90 -30.78
C HIS A 63 -0.60 0.33 -30.06
N ILE A 64 0.16 0.14 -28.99
CA ILE A 64 0.82 1.23 -28.25
C ILE A 64 2.33 1.06 -28.38
N GLU A 65 3.02 2.10 -28.84
CA GLU A 65 4.48 2.09 -28.91
C GLU A 65 5.09 2.05 -27.50
N LYS A 66 5.95 1.06 -27.27
CA LYS A 66 6.62 0.83 -25.98
C LYS A 66 7.39 2.07 -25.52
N GLY A 67 8.16 2.68 -26.43
CA GLY A 67 9.05 3.80 -26.10
C GLY A 67 8.33 5.06 -25.58
N SER A 68 7.21 5.46 -26.19
CA SER A 68 6.41 6.58 -25.68
C SER A 68 5.67 6.22 -24.39
N LEU A 69 5.15 5.00 -24.28
CA LEU A 69 4.39 4.53 -23.13
C LEU A 69 5.22 4.56 -21.85
N PHE A 70 6.45 4.04 -21.88
CA PHE A 70 7.31 4.00 -20.70
C PHE A 70 7.70 5.40 -20.22
N ARG A 71 7.98 6.31 -21.16
CA ARG A 71 8.25 7.72 -20.84
C ARG A 71 7.05 8.38 -20.16
N TRP A 72 5.84 8.10 -20.63
CA TRP A 72 4.62 8.64 -20.05
C TRP A 72 4.33 8.06 -18.66
N ARG A 73 4.51 6.74 -18.47
CA ARG A 73 4.39 6.09 -17.16
C ARG A 73 5.39 6.69 -16.17
N HIS A 74 6.64 6.85 -16.58
CA HIS A 74 7.67 7.46 -15.77
C HIS A 74 7.33 8.91 -15.39
N GLN A 75 6.86 9.70 -16.35
CA GLN A 75 6.45 11.09 -16.13
C GLN A 75 5.27 11.20 -15.16
N ALA A 76 4.20 10.43 -15.38
CA ALA A 76 3.02 10.42 -14.52
C ALA A 76 3.36 9.97 -13.09
N ARG A 77 4.35 9.07 -12.93
CA ARG A 77 4.87 8.69 -11.61
C ARG A 77 5.60 9.84 -10.92
N LEU A 78 6.48 10.54 -11.64
CA LEU A 78 7.19 11.71 -11.10
C LEU A 78 6.21 12.82 -10.69
N GLU A 79 5.16 13.04 -11.47
CA GLU A 79 4.11 14.01 -11.16
C GLU A 79 3.37 13.63 -9.87
N ARG A 80 2.90 12.38 -9.73
CA ARG A 80 2.30 11.88 -8.48
C ARG A 80 3.22 12.03 -7.27
N MET A 81 4.51 11.70 -7.43
CA MET A 81 5.52 11.86 -6.37
C MET A 81 5.71 13.33 -5.98
N ALA A 82 5.73 14.24 -6.96
CA ALA A 82 5.88 15.67 -6.74
C ALA A 82 4.65 16.26 -6.03
N GLU A 83 3.44 15.93 -6.49
CA GLU A 83 2.17 16.34 -5.88
C GLU A 83 2.08 15.83 -4.44
N THR A 84 2.37 14.55 -4.21
CA THR A 84 2.32 13.96 -2.87
C THR A 84 3.34 14.61 -1.93
N LYS A 85 4.54 14.92 -2.43
CA LYS A 85 5.57 15.63 -1.65
C LYS A 85 5.12 17.04 -1.27
N LEU A 86 4.47 17.76 -2.18
CA LEU A 86 3.92 19.08 -1.90
C LEU A 86 2.79 19.00 -0.85
N GLU A 87 1.85 18.07 -1.03
CA GLU A 87 0.76 17.84 -0.07
C GLU A 87 1.30 17.50 1.33
N LEU A 88 2.30 16.62 1.42
CA LEU A 88 2.97 16.30 2.68
C LEU A 88 3.60 17.55 3.32
N GLN A 89 4.30 18.38 2.55
CA GLN A 89 4.89 19.62 3.06
C GLN A 89 3.82 20.58 3.61
N GLU A 90 2.71 20.75 2.91
CA GLU A 90 1.59 21.57 3.37
C GLU A 90 0.97 21.02 4.65
N LEU A 91 0.76 19.71 4.75
CA LEU A 91 0.22 19.06 5.94
C LEU A 91 1.17 19.20 7.13
N TYR A 92 2.48 19.08 6.95
CA TYR A 92 3.46 19.33 8.01
C TYR A 92 3.42 20.78 8.50
N VAL A 93 3.29 21.75 7.60
CA VAL A 93 3.16 23.17 7.98
C VAL A 93 1.86 23.41 8.74
N LYS A 94 0.72 22.89 8.25
CA LYS A 94 -0.59 22.99 8.91
C LYS A 94 -0.55 22.36 10.30
N LYS A 95 0.02 21.15 10.43
CA LYS A 95 0.20 20.47 11.71
C LYS A 95 1.07 21.31 12.66
N ALA A 96 2.20 21.85 12.18
CA ALA A 96 3.08 22.68 13.00
C ALA A 96 2.37 23.96 13.50
N GLN A 97 1.55 24.61 12.65
CA GLN A 97 0.75 25.77 13.05
C GLN A 97 -0.31 25.39 14.10
N ALA A 98 -1.07 24.32 13.87
CA ALA A 98 -2.07 23.83 14.81
C ALA A 98 -1.45 23.44 16.17
N THR A 99 -0.27 22.81 16.18
CA THR A 99 0.43 22.47 17.43
C THR A 99 0.88 23.71 18.21
N LYS A 100 1.31 24.79 17.52
CA LYS A 100 1.68 26.05 18.17
C LYS A 100 0.46 26.69 18.83
N LEU A 101 -0.65 26.78 18.09
CA LEU A 101 -1.92 27.29 18.62
C LEU A 101 -2.41 26.47 19.81
N MET A 102 -2.29 25.13 19.77
CA MET A 102 -2.63 24.28 20.91
C MET A 102 -1.78 24.55 22.15
N CYS A 103 -0.47 24.81 21.98
CA CYS A 103 0.41 25.18 23.09
C CYS A 103 0.04 26.54 23.68
N GLU A 104 -0.24 27.53 22.83
CA GLU A 104 -0.67 28.87 23.25
C GLU A 104 -1.98 28.80 24.04
N ILE A 105 -3.00 28.11 23.51
CA ILE A 105 -4.28 27.90 24.21
C ILE A 105 -4.06 27.17 25.53
N GLY A 106 -3.18 26.15 25.56
CA GLY A 106 -2.84 25.42 26.79
C GLY A 106 -2.20 26.30 27.86
N SER A 107 -1.34 27.25 27.47
CA SER A 107 -0.74 28.20 28.42
C SER A 107 -1.77 29.16 29.00
N VAL A 108 -2.64 29.73 28.15
CA VAL A 108 -3.69 30.66 28.59
C VAL A 108 -4.73 29.97 29.47
N LEU A 109 -5.06 28.70 29.17
CA LEU A 109 -6.00 27.92 29.97
C LEU A 109 -5.50 27.63 31.39
N ASN A 110 -4.19 27.42 31.58
CA ASN A 110 -3.61 27.23 32.92
C ASN A 110 -3.73 28.48 33.80
N ASP A 111 -3.79 29.66 33.17
CA ASP A 111 -3.85 30.95 33.86
C ASP A 111 -5.29 31.45 34.10
N SER A 112 -6.32 30.79 33.53
CA SER A 112 -7.72 31.26 33.57
C SER A 112 -8.71 30.24 34.17
N THR A 113 -9.57 30.67 35.11
CA THR A 113 -10.51 29.80 35.86
C THR A 113 -12.01 29.96 35.52
N ASP A 114 -12.38 30.82 34.56
CA ASP A 114 -13.78 31.23 34.30
C ASP A 114 -14.37 30.65 33.00
N GLU A 115 -15.66 30.92 32.69
CA GLU A 115 -16.42 30.49 31.48
C GLU A 115 -15.71 30.69 30.12
N CYS A 116 -14.68 31.54 30.06
CA CYS A 116 -13.78 31.67 28.90
C CYS A 116 -13.02 30.35 28.60
N GLY A 117 -12.73 29.57 29.64
CA GLY A 117 -12.04 28.29 29.56
C GLY A 117 -12.82 27.23 28.79
N GLU A 118 -14.15 27.19 28.87
CA GLU A 118 -14.95 26.21 28.12
C GLU A 118 -14.82 26.40 26.60
N LYS A 119 -14.80 27.65 26.13
CA LYS A 119 -14.58 27.98 24.72
C LYS A 119 -13.17 27.63 24.26
N MET A 120 -12.17 27.90 25.10
CA MET A 120 -10.77 27.54 24.80
C MET A 120 -10.53 26.02 24.83
N ILE A 121 -11.21 25.27 25.71
CA ILE A 121 -11.19 23.81 25.72
C ILE A 121 -11.83 23.25 24.45
N ALA A 122 -12.97 23.81 24.02
CA ALA A 122 -13.61 23.43 22.77
C ALA A 122 -12.71 23.72 21.55
N GLU A 123 -12.05 24.88 21.52
CA GLU A 123 -11.10 25.25 20.46
C GLU A 123 -9.87 24.33 20.46
N LYS A 124 -9.31 24.02 21.64
CA LYS A 124 -8.22 23.05 21.79
C LYS A 124 -8.61 21.67 21.26
N HIS A 125 -9.79 21.17 21.59
CA HIS A 125 -10.30 19.90 21.11
C HIS A 125 -10.53 19.90 19.58
N CYS A 126 -10.97 21.03 19.02
CA CYS A 126 -11.09 21.21 17.57
C CYS A 126 -9.72 21.13 16.88
N GLN A 127 -8.70 21.81 17.42
CA GLN A 127 -7.33 21.76 16.90
C GLN A 127 -6.71 20.36 17.04
N GLU A 128 -6.98 19.65 18.13
CA GLU A 128 -6.51 18.27 18.31
C GLU A 128 -7.12 17.33 17.27
N LYS A 129 -8.41 17.50 16.97
CA LYS A 129 -9.07 16.74 15.89
C LYS A 129 -8.45 17.07 14.54
N ALA A 130 -8.18 18.34 14.24
CA ALA A 130 -7.54 18.73 13.00
C ALA A 130 -6.12 18.15 12.84
N ILE A 131 -5.34 18.07 13.93
CA ILE A 131 -4.03 17.40 13.92
C ILE A 131 -4.17 15.91 13.64
N ARG A 132 -5.17 15.25 14.26
CA ARG A 132 -5.45 13.83 14.04
C ARG A 132 -5.81 13.56 12.57
N GLU A 133 -6.67 14.38 11.99
CA GLU A 133 -7.03 14.31 10.56
C GLU A 133 -5.80 14.53 9.66
N CYS A 134 -4.91 15.47 10.01
CA CYS A 134 -3.64 15.65 9.29
C CYS A 134 -2.73 14.42 9.39
N ASP A 135 -2.63 13.79 10.56
CA ASP A 135 -1.80 12.60 10.78
C ASP A 135 -2.33 11.37 10.04
N GLU A 136 -3.65 11.18 10.02
CA GLU A 136 -4.29 10.14 9.23
C GLU A 136 -4.01 10.34 7.75
N ARG A 137 -4.14 11.58 7.25
CA ARG A 137 -3.85 11.92 5.85
C ARG A 137 -2.38 11.71 5.48
N ILE A 138 -1.45 12.10 6.35
CA ILE A 138 -0.02 11.82 6.16
C ILE A 138 0.22 10.30 6.07
N SER A 139 -0.38 9.51 6.97
CA SER A 139 -0.26 8.05 6.96
C SER A 139 -0.78 7.42 5.66
N GLU A 140 -1.90 7.91 5.13
CA GLU A 140 -2.45 7.47 3.84
C GLU A 140 -1.53 7.81 2.67
N LEU A 141 -1.07 9.06 2.59
CA LEU A 141 -0.15 9.50 1.56
C LEU A 141 1.15 8.69 1.60
N GLU A 142 1.68 8.40 2.78
CA GLU A 142 2.86 7.55 2.93
C GLU A 142 2.61 6.11 2.48
N LYS A 143 1.39 5.56 2.64
CA LYS A 143 1.04 4.22 2.14
C LYS A 143 0.94 4.21 0.61
N ILE A 144 0.35 5.25 0.02
CA ILE A 144 0.23 5.41 -1.44
C ILE A 144 1.61 5.62 -2.08
N THR A 145 2.44 6.46 -1.45
CA THR A 145 3.84 6.73 -1.87
C THR A 145 4.73 5.50 -1.69
N ARG A 146 4.36 4.57 -0.80
CA ARG A 146 5.05 3.30 -0.57
C ARG A 146 4.85 2.25 -1.66
N SER A 147 4.28 2.60 -2.81
CA SER A 147 4.44 1.76 -4.00
C SER A 147 5.93 1.54 -4.26
N TRP A 148 6.34 0.28 -4.32
CA TRP A 148 7.75 -0.06 -4.46
C TRP A 148 8.21 0.29 -5.87
N ASN A 149 9.07 1.29 -5.98
CA ASN A 149 9.71 1.69 -7.23
C ASN A 149 11.22 1.83 -7.01
N VAL A 150 11.97 2.12 -8.06
CA VAL A 150 13.44 2.26 -8.01
C VAL A 150 13.89 3.25 -6.92
N ASP A 151 13.13 4.32 -6.67
CA ASP A 151 13.45 5.36 -5.69
C ASP A 151 13.03 4.98 -4.25
N THR A 152 12.05 4.08 -4.09
CA THR A 152 11.50 3.68 -2.78
C THR A 152 12.13 2.39 -2.24
N ILE A 153 12.55 1.45 -3.10
CA ILE A 153 13.08 0.13 -2.71
C ILE A 153 14.46 0.23 -2.05
N GLY A 154 15.28 1.18 -2.48
CA GLY A 154 16.64 1.31 -1.96
C GLY A 154 17.32 2.60 -2.35
N ARG A 155 18.47 2.84 -1.72
CA ARG A 155 19.40 3.91 -2.09
C ARG A 155 20.76 3.28 -2.37
N ASP A 156 21.56 3.93 -3.20
CA ASP A 156 22.93 3.48 -3.44
C ASP A 156 23.73 3.55 -2.13
N GLY A 157 24.13 2.38 -1.62
CA GLY A 157 24.90 2.28 -0.37
C GLY A 157 26.41 2.28 -0.60
N PHE A 158 26.86 1.75 -1.74
CA PHE A 158 28.29 1.63 -2.07
C PHE A 158 28.46 1.51 -3.58
N SER A 159 29.15 2.49 -4.17
CA SER A 159 29.53 2.48 -5.57
C SER A 159 31.04 2.54 -5.71
N LYS A 160 31.63 1.50 -6.31
CA LYS A 160 33.06 1.42 -6.63
C LYS A 160 33.21 0.95 -8.06
N THR A 161 33.81 1.81 -8.88
CA THR A 161 34.17 1.49 -10.26
C THR A 161 35.66 1.22 -10.35
N TYR A 162 36.05 0.19 -11.10
CA TYR A 162 37.44 -0.11 -11.44
C TYR A 162 37.53 -0.26 -12.94
N VAL A 163 38.36 0.58 -13.57
CA VAL A 163 38.70 0.43 -14.98
C VAL A 163 40.06 -0.25 -15.03
N ASN A 164 40.10 -1.47 -15.56
CA ASN A 164 41.35 -2.18 -15.79
C ASN A 164 42.10 -1.51 -16.95
N LYS A 165 42.83 -0.44 -16.64
CA LYS A 165 43.79 0.14 -17.59
C LYS A 165 44.93 -0.84 -17.71
N ALA A 166 45.22 -1.29 -18.93
CA ALA A 166 46.42 -2.07 -19.20
C ALA A 166 47.60 -1.37 -18.53
N SER A 167 48.34 -2.10 -17.69
CA SER A 167 49.64 -1.61 -17.26
C SER A 167 50.42 -1.35 -18.54
N SER A 168 51.08 -0.20 -18.64
CA SER A 168 52.14 -0.05 -19.62
C SER A 168 53.25 -1.03 -19.23
N SER A 169 53.06 -2.32 -19.49
CA SER A 169 54.17 -3.23 -19.68
C SER A 169 54.96 -2.57 -20.79
N LYS A 170 56.10 -1.99 -20.44
CA LYS A 170 57.15 -1.73 -21.41
C LYS A 170 57.28 -3.06 -22.16
N LEU A 171 56.85 -3.10 -23.42
CA LEU A 171 57.18 -4.21 -24.30
C LEU A 171 58.69 -4.34 -24.13
N THR A 172 59.13 -5.47 -23.59
CA THR A 172 60.56 -5.77 -23.61
C THR A 172 60.98 -5.81 -25.07
N GLU A 173 62.17 -5.32 -25.40
CA GLU A 173 62.67 -5.21 -26.78
C GLU A 173 62.50 -6.53 -27.58
N ASP A 174 62.45 -7.67 -26.86
CA ASP A 174 62.16 -9.01 -27.38
C ASP A 174 60.75 -9.19 -28.01
N ASP A 175 59.74 -8.43 -27.58
CA ASP A 175 58.37 -8.48 -28.10
C ASP A 175 58.22 -7.63 -29.38
N GLU A 176 59.01 -6.55 -29.51
CA GLU A 176 59.07 -5.74 -30.73
C GLU A 176 59.79 -6.49 -31.87
N ILE A 177 60.83 -7.26 -31.54
CA ILE A 177 61.58 -8.07 -32.52
C ILE A 177 60.71 -9.21 -33.09
N LYS A 178 59.85 -9.85 -32.27
CA LYS A 178 58.93 -10.89 -32.77
C LYS A 178 57.85 -10.32 -33.69
N LEU A 179 57.33 -9.14 -33.38
CA LEU A 179 56.33 -8.48 -34.22
C LEU A 179 56.90 -8.05 -35.59
N ALA A 180 58.19 -7.73 -35.65
CA ALA A 180 58.88 -7.37 -36.89
C ALA A 180 59.31 -8.58 -37.75
N ALA A 181 59.39 -9.78 -37.16
CA ALA A 181 59.75 -11.02 -37.88
C ALA A 181 58.55 -11.70 -38.56
N ASP A 182 57.32 -11.34 -38.17
CA ASP A 182 56.06 -11.87 -38.73
C ASP A 182 55.47 -10.98 -39.87
N LEU A 183 56.23 -9.99 -40.36
CA LEU A 183 55.95 -9.17 -41.56
C LEU A 183 56.86 -9.57 -42.73
#